data_AF-A0A3M1J6R9-F1
#
_entry.id   AF-A0A3M1J6R9-F1
#
_cell.length_a   1.000
_cell.length_b   1.000
_cell.length_c   1.000
_cell.angle_alpha   90.00
_cell.angle_beta   90.00
_cell.angle_gamma   90.00
#
_symmetry.space_group_name_H-M   'P 1'
#
loop_
_entity.id
_entity.type
_entity.pdbx_description
1 polymer ?
#
loop_
_entity_poly.entity_id
_entity_poly.type
_entity_poly.pdbx_seq_one_letter_code
_entity_poly.pdbx_strand_id
1 'polypeptide(L)'
;SMGSCFAEQIGNRLARLKFRHLLNPFGIVYHPLVIAMQLDELSGRRQDLDLDHIFRGQGLWRHYAFHSRFARPQATELRRLLAKQLGEGKALLQQAEVLILTFGTAYGYRLRETGKWVSNCHKQDAKLFVRERASLEQMVQALSDSLTYIRNIRPELQVLLTVSPVRHLRDGLIDNQRSKALLVLSCEALSTQLAYVHYFPAYEYLLDDLRDYRFYGPDMLHPSPVAVDYIWKHFTTACWSAQTRALASRIEKLVQAAEHRPLHRSSEAFQRFQQQQREAIYVFQKEYPDFDFSRELSLLTSAKD
;
A
#
# COMPACT_ATOMS: atom_id res chain seq x y z
N SER A 1 -4.29 2.88 -1.23
CA SER A 1 -3.56 2.49 -0.01
C SER A 1 -2.18 3.15 -0.01
N MET A 2 -1.71 3.61 1.15
CA MET A 2 -0.38 4.21 1.34
C MET A 2 0.26 3.66 2.60
N GLY A 3 1.54 3.27 2.54
CA GLY A 3 2.24 2.79 3.73
C GLY A 3 3.41 1.85 3.47
N SER A 4 3.73 1.09 4.52
CA SER A 4 4.86 0.17 4.57
C SER A 4 4.78 -0.94 3.51
N CYS A 5 5.81 -1.79 3.41
CA CYS A 5 5.77 -2.99 2.57
C CYS A 5 4.58 -3.92 2.89
N PHE A 6 4.07 -3.92 4.12
CA PHE A 6 2.84 -4.66 4.45
C PHE A 6 1.59 -4.12 3.73
N ALA A 7 1.55 -2.81 3.42
CA ALA A 7 0.49 -2.25 2.59
C ALA A 7 0.45 -2.88 1.20
N GLU A 8 1.61 -3.29 0.67
CA GLU A 8 1.69 -3.98 -0.63
C GLU A 8 1.13 -5.40 -0.55
N GLN A 9 1.29 -6.11 0.57
CA GLN A 9 0.69 -7.43 0.77
C GLN A 9 -0.84 -7.39 0.68
N ILE A 10 -1.46 -6.43 1.37
CA ILE A 10 -2.92 -6.23 1.35
C ILE A 10 -3.37 -5.65 0.01
N GLY A 11 -2.65 -4.65 -0.50
CA GLY A 11 -2.96 -3.97 -1.76
C GLY A 11 -2.90 -4.89 -2.99
N ASN A 12 -1.94 -5.81 -3.03
CA ASN A 12 -1.82 -6.78 -4.11
C ASN A 12 -2.97 -7.80 -4.09
N ARG A 13 -3.46 -8.19 -2.91
CA ARG A 13 -4.64 -9.06 -2.78
C ARG A 13 -5.91 -8.35 -3.22
N LEU A 14 -6.07 -7.07 -2.88
CA LEU A 14 -7.16 -6.24 -3.40
C LEU A 14 -7.10 -6.14 -4.94
N ALA A 15 -5.92 -5.88 -5.51
CA ALA A 15 -5.74 -5.82 -6.96
C ALA A 15 -6.03 -7.16 -7.65
N ARG A 16 -5.60 -8.28 -7.05
CA ARG A 16 -5.92 -9.65 -7.53
C ARG A 16 -7.42 -9.89 -7.59
N LEU A 17 -8.16 -9.36 -6.61
CA LEU A 17 -9.62 -9.40 -6.54
C LEU A 17 -10.31 -8.26 -7.31
N LYS A 18 -9.58 -7.59 -8.20
CA LYS A 18 -10.10 -6.60 -9.16
C LYS A 18 -10.69 -5.34 -8.53
N PHE A 19 -10.35 -5.03 -7.28
CA PHE A 19 -10.69 -3.73 -6.70
C PHE A 19 -9.97 -2.61 -7.47
N ARG A 20 -10.69 -1.54 -7.80
CA ARG A 20 -10.09 -0.31 -8.31
C ARG A 20 -9.26 0.32 -7.20
N HIS A 21 -7.94 0.18 -7.30
CA HIS A 21 -7.03 0.51 -6.21
C HIS A 21 -5.72 1.10 -6.73
N LEU A 22 -5.22 2.13 -6.04
CA LEU A 22 -3.86 2.66 -6.24
C LEU A 22 -3.03 2.38 -4.98
N LEU A 23 -1.91 1.69 -5.19
CA LEU A 23 -0.99 1.30 -4.14
C LEU A 23 0.25 2.20 -4.14
N ASN A 24 0.46 2.93 -3.05
CA ASN A 24 1.70 3.67 -2.80
C ASN A 24 2.09 4.59 -3.99
N PRO A 25 1.35 5.65 -4.32
CA PRO A 25 1.68 6.53 -5.45
C PRO A 25 3.08 7.17 -5.35
N PHE A 26 3.60 7.34 -4.13
CA PHE A 26 4.98 7.77 -3.87
C PHE A 26 5.96 6.63 -3.58
N GLY A 27 5.47 5.40 -3.61
CA GLY A 27 6.17 4.18 -3.21
C GLY A 27 6.07 3.92 -1.72
N ILE A 28 6.78 2.89 -1.25
CA ILE A 28 6.70 2.46 0.15
C ILE A 28 7.14 3.60 1.06
N VAL A 29 6.29 3.91 2.04
CA VAL A 29 6.48 4.98 3.02
C VAL A 29 6.05 4.48 4.40
N TYR A 30 6.84 4.76 5.42
CA TYR A 30 6.59 4.20 6.76
C TYR A 30 6.12 5.24 7.78
N HIS A 31 6.54 6.49 7.59
CA HIS A 31 6.48 7.53 8.61
C HIS A 31 5.19 8.37 8.49
N PRO A 32 4.39 8.50 9.57
CA PRO A 32 3.12 9.23 9.55
C PRO A 32 3.20 10.66 9.00
N LEU A 33 4.22 11.44 9.40
CA LEU A 33 4.36 12.83 8.89
C LEU A 33 4.63 12.88 7.39
N VAL A 34 5.35 11.89 6.85
CA VAL A 34 5.62 11.83 5.40
C VAL A 34 4.34 11.43 4.65
N ILE A 35 3.54 10.54 5.22
CA ILE A 35 2.23 10.18 4.67
C ILE A 35 1.29 11.40 4.67
N ALA A 36 1.23 12.15 5.77
CA ALA A 36 0.45 13.39 5.85
C ALA A 36 0.88 14.40 4.77
N MET A 37 2.19 14.63 4.61
CA MET A 37 2.69 15.49 3.54
C MET A 37 2.27 15.00 2.14
N GLN A 38 2.36 13.69 1.87
CA GLN A 38 1.93 13.14 0.58
C GLN A 38 0.41 13.25 0.38
N LEU A 39 -0.39 13.11 1.44
CA LEU A 39 -1.83 13.32 1.40
C LEU A 39 -2.18 14.80 1.13
N ASP A 40 -1.43 15.73 1.72
CA ASP A 40 -1.58 17.16 1.43
C ASP A 40 -1.32 17.46 -0.05
N GLU A 41 -0.27 16.88 -0.63
CA GLU A 41 0.05 17.01 -2.06
C GLU A 41 -1.04 16.45 -2.98
N LEU A 42 -1.60 15.28 -2.62
CA LEU A 42 -2.66 14.64 -3.40
C LEU A 42 -4.02 15.32 -3.25
N SER A 43 -4.29 15.90 -2.09
CA SER A 43 -5.55 16.60 -1.83
C SER A 43 -5.55 18.04 -2.33
N GLY A 44 -4.36 18.63 -2.53
CA GLY A 44 -4.20 20.05 -2.84
C GLY A 44 -4.24 20.95 -1.61
N ARG A 45 -4.26 20.39 -0.38
CA ARG A 45 -4.19 21.16 0.86
C ARG A 45 -2.90 21.98 0.95
N ARG A 46 -1.78 21.36 0.57
CA ARG A 46 -0.46 21.99 0.42
C ARG A 46 0.20 21.45 -0.83
N GLN A 47 0.91 22.31 -1.55
CA GLN A 47 1.60 21.99 -2.80
C GLN A 47 3.06 22.45 -2.71
N ASP A 48 3.79 21.82 -1.80
CA ASP A 48 5.19 22.13 -1.47
C ASP A 48 6.19 21.24 -2.22
N LEU A 49 5.68 20.26 -2.99
CA LEU A 49 6.45 19.30 -3.78
C LEU A 49 6.90 19.90 -5.10
N ASP A 50 8.18 20.27 -5.15
CA ASP A 50 8.86 20.67 -6.37
C ASP A 50 9.41 19.46 -7.13
N LEU A 51 8.79 19.10 -8.26
CA LEU A 51 9.22 17.99 -9.10
C LEU A 51 10.54 18.23 -9.83
N ASP A 52 11.04 19.47 -9.86
CA ASP A 52 12.35 19.81 -10.42
C ASP A 52 13.46 19.72 -9.37
N HIS A 53 13.13 19.57 -8.08
CA HIS A 53 14.10 19.28 -7.02
C HIS A 53 14.54 17.80 -7.02
N ILE A 54 15.13 17.40 -8.15
CA ILE A 54 15.69 16.08 -8.40
C ILE A 54 17.21 16.12 -8.27
N PHE A 55 17.79 15.00 -7.86
CA PHE A 55 19.24 14.85 -7.73
C PHE A 55 19.71 13.56 -8.37
N ARG A 56 21.00 13.50 -8.71
CA ARG A 56 21.63 12.30 -9.27
C ARG A 56 22.37 11.54 -8.17
N GLY A 57 22.05 10.27 -8.01
CA GLY A 57 22.67 9.38 -7.03
C GLY A 57 22.78 7.96 -7.55
N GLN A 58 23.98 7.37 -7.47
CA GLN A 58 24.28 6.03 -7.99
C GLN A 58 23.91 5.89 -9.48
N GLY A 59 24.26 6.89 -10.29
CA GLY A 59 24.02 6.90 -11.73
C GLY A 59 22.60 7.24 -12.18
N LEU A 60 21.61 7.27 -11.28
CA LEU A 60 20.19 7.52 -11.58
C LEU A 60 19.69 8.84 -11.00
N TRP A 61 18.69 9.43 -11.66
CA TRP A 61 17.91 10.57 -11.16
C TRP A 61 16.86 10.11 -10.15
N ARG A 62 16.69 10.89 -9.09
CA ARG A 62 15.87 10.56 -7.91
C ARG A 62 15.21 11.81 -7.36
N HIS A 63 14.18 11.59 -6.53
CA HIS A 63 13.48 12.63 -5.79
C HIS A 63 13.25 12.17 -4.35
N TYR A 64 13.50 13.02 -3.35
CA TYR A 64 13.46 12.64 -1.93
C TYR A 64 12.06 12.25 -1.41
N ALA A 65 11.00 12.82 -2.00
CA ALA A 65 9.62 12.45 -1.69
C ALA A 65 9.18 11.08 -2.24
N PHE A 66 9.94 10.48 -3.17
CA PHE A 66 9.57 9.23 -3.85
C PHE A 66 10.53 8.08 -3.52
N HIS A 67 9.98 6.87 -3.44
CA HIS A 67 10.75 5.64 -3.23
C HIS A 67 11.73 5.38 -4.38
N SER A 68 12.83 4.66 -4.09
CA SER A 68 13.87 4.36 -5.08
C SER A 68 13.39 3.61 -6.33
N ARG A 69 12.19 2.99 -6.31
CA ARG A 69 11.58 2.32 -7.48
C ARG A 69 11.27 3.28 -8.64
N PHE A 70 11.14 4.57 -8.35
CA PHE A 70 10.88 5.60 -9.35
C PHE A 70 12.15 6.15 -10.00
N ALA A 71 13.34 5.80 -9.51
CA ALA A 71 14.59 6.30 -10.06
C ALA A 71 14.70 5.99 -11.57
N ARG A 72 15.22 6.95 -12.35
CA ARG A 72 15.37 6.80 -13.81
C ARG A 72 16.73 7.25 -14.32
N PRO A 73 17.21 6.69 -15.46
CA PRO A 73 18.45 7.14 -16.08
C PRO A 73 18.40 8.59 -16.57
N GLN A 74 17.22 9.08 -16.95
CA GLN A 74 17.01 10.42 -17.49
C GLN A 74 16.10 11.27 -16.59
N ALA A 75 16.48 12.53 -16.36
CA ALA A 75 15.71 13.49 -15.55
C ALA A 75 14.31 13.75 -16.10
N THR A 76 14.19 13.87 -17.42
CA THR A 76 12.90 14.06 -18.13
C THR A 76 11.97 12.86 -17.94
N GLU A 77 12.51 11.65 -18.01
CA GLU A 77 11.74 10.42 -17.77
C GLU A 77 11.25 10.34 -16.32
N LEU A 78 12.11 10.66 -15.35
CA LEU A 78 11.72 10.74 -13.95
C LEU A 78 10.56 11.72 -13.77
N ARG A 79 10.72 12.96 -14.21
CA ARG A 79 9.69 14.01 -14.04
C ARG A 79 8.35 13.59 -14.63
N ARG A 80 8.34 13.05 -15.84
CA ARG A 80 7.12 12.54 -16.48
C ARG A 80 6.47 11.43 -15.65
N LEU A 81 7.25 10.50 -15.12
CA LEU A 81 6.75 9.43 -14.26
C LEU A 81 6.16 9.96 -12.95
N LEU A 82 6.87 10.87 -12.27
CA LEU A 82 6.41 11.45 -11.01
C LEU A 82 5.12 12.25 -11.21
N ALA A 83 5.06 13.08 -12.25
CA ALA A 83 3.85 13.83 -12.61
C ALA A 83 2.67 12.91 -12.92
N LYS A 84 2.89 11.80 -13.65
CA LYS A 84 1.87 10.79 -13.92
C LYS A 84 1.34 10.18 -12.61
N GLN A 85 2.22 9.76 -11.70
CA GLN A 85 1.81 9.17 -10.42
C GLN A 85 1.02 10.14 -9.53
N LEU A 86 1.42 11.41 -9.49
CA LEU A 86 0.68 12.45 -8.80
C LEU A 86 -0.70 12.68 -9.43
N GLY A 87 -0.78 12.75 -10.76
CA GLY A 87 -2.05 12.90 -11.47
C GLY A 87 -3.01 11.74 -11.19
N GLU A 88 -2.54 10.51 -11.27
CA GLU A 88 -3.31 9.30 -10.94
C GLU A 88 -3.76 9.30 -9.47
N GLY A 89 -2.87 9.66 -8.54
CA GLY A 89 -3.18 9.76 -7.12
C GLY A 89 -4.25 10.81 -6.81
N LYS A 90 -4.12 12.01 -7.40
CA LYS A 90 -5.09 13.10 -7.26
C LYS A 90 -6.46 12.69 -7.77
N ALA A 91 -6.51 12.15 -8.99
CA ALA A 91 -7.75 11.72 -9.64
C ALA A 91 -8.45 10.61 -8.85
N LEU A 92 -7.70 9.61 -8.35
CA LEU A 92 -8.30 8.55 -7.56
C LEU A 92 -8.78 9.05 -6.19
N LEU A 93 -8.03 9.91 -5.51
CA LEU A 93 -8.40 10.42 -4.18
C LEU A 93 -9.76 11.15 -4.21
N GLN A 94 -10.06 11.86 -5.29
CA GLN A 94 -11.35 12.53 -5.50
C GLN A 94 -12.54 11.56 -5.59
N GLN A 95 -12.30 10.32 -6.01
CA GLN A 95 -13.34 9.30 -6.24
C GLN A 95 -13.29 8.18 -5.19
N ALA A 96 -12.27 8.17 -4.33
CA ALA A 96 -12.05 7.10 -3.38
C ALA A 96 -13.18 7.03 -2.35
N GLU A 97 -13.58 5.81 -2.02
CA GLU A 97 -14.49 5.50 -0.92
C GLU A 97 -13.74 5.10 0.34
N VAL A 98 -12.55 4.51 0.18
CA VAL A 98 -11.71 4.03 1.29
C VAL A 98 -10.26 4.44 1.09
N LEU A 99 -9.67 5.06 2.12
CA LEU A 99 -8.24 5.33 2.23
C LEU A 99 -7.62 4.43 3.29
N ILE A 100 -6.71 3.53 2.88
CA ILE A 100 -5.98 2.66 3.81
C ILE A 100 -4.58 3.23 4.06
N LEU A 101 -4.23 3.46 5.33
CA LEU A 101 -2.92 3.96 5.75
C LEU A 101 -2.22 2.93 6.65
N THR A 102 -1.04 2.46 6.25
CA THR A 102 -0.27 1.46 7.00
C THR A 102 1.04 2.04 7.52
N PHE A 103 1.11 2.36 8.80
CA PHE A 103 2.29 2.96 9.42
C PHE A 103 3.37 1.93 9.76
N GLY A 104 4.64 2.26 9.52
CA GLY A 104 5.76 1.36 9.80
C GLY A 104 6.55 1.75 11.04
N THR A 105 7.00 3.00 11.10
CA THR A 105 7.84 3.54 12.18
C THR A 105 7.56 5.03 12.39
N ALA A 106 7.65 5.49 13.64
CA ALA A 106 7.65 6.91 14.02
C ALA A 106 9.04 7.57 13.88
N TYR A 107 10.06 6.85 13.41
CA TYR A 107 11.35 7.43 13.04
C TYR A 107 11.40 7.75 11.54
N GLY A 108 11.89 8.92 11.21
CA GLY A 108 12.11 9.32 9.82
C GLY A 108 13.36 10.18 9.68
N TYR A 109 13.48 10.83 8.53
CA TYR A 109 14.62 11.64 8.20
C TYR A 109 14.17 12.99 7.65
N ARG A 110 14.87 14.05 8.04
CA ARG A 110 14.77 15.38 7.45
C ARG A 110 16.03 15.70 6.68
N LEU A 111 15.89 16.33 5.52
CA LEU A 111 17.02 16.88 4.79
C LEU A 111 17.54 18.11 5.54
N ARG A 112 18.83 18.16 5.87
CA ARG A 112 19.42 19.26 6.65
C ARG A 112 19.26 20.61 5.97
N GLU A 113 19.46 20.63 4.66
CA GLU A 113 19.42 21.85 3.84
C GLU A 113 18.06 22.55 3.91
N THR A 114 16.96 21.80 3.84
CA THR A 114 15.60 22.37 3.74
C THR A 114 14.80 22.21 5.02
N GLY A 115 15.26 21.37 5.94
CA GLY A 115 14.47 20.92 7.09
C GLY A 115 13.21 20.14 6.70
N LYS A 116 13.00 19.74 5.44
CA LYS A 116 11.81 18.98 5.04
C LYS A 116 11.99 17.49 5.33
N TRP A 117 10.91 16.82 5.74
CA TRP A 117 10.89 15.36 5.84
C TRP A 117 11.03 14.71 4.47
N VAL A 118 11.76 13.61 4.40
CA VAL A 118 11.98 12.85 3.16
C VAL A 118 11.38 11.45 3.28
N SER A 119 10.87 10.93 2.16
CA SER A 119 10.36 9.56 2.08
C SER A 119 11.48 8.54 2.01
N ASN A 120 12.58 8.88 1.31
CA ASN A 120 13.70 7.98 1.11
C ASN A 120 15.02 8.77 1.03
N CYS A 121 16.04 8.33 1.78
CA CYS A 121 17.38 8.92 1.74
C CYS A 121 18.23 8.45 0.55
N HIS A 122 17.75 7.48 -0.24
CA HIS A 122 18.38 6.95 -1.46
C HIS A 122 19.84 6.53 -1.31
N LYS A 123 20.21 5.99 -0.14
CA LYS A 123 21.57 5.59 0.22
C LYS A 123 22.61 6.71 0.00
N GLN A 124 22.19 7.97 0.12
CA GLN A 124 23.09 9.13 0.14
C GLN A 124 23.84 9.20 1.47
N ASP A 125 24.83 10.11 1.56
CA ASP A 125 25.57 10.34 2.80
C ASP A 125 24.62 10.69 3.95
N ALA A 126 24.77 9.97 5.07
CA ALA A 126 23.96 10.17 6.27
C ALA A 126 24.07 11.60 6.83
N LYS A 127 25.18 12.30 6.56
CA LYS A 127 25.39 13.70 6.96
C LYS A 127 24.36 14.65 6.36
N LEU A 128 23.76 14.32 5.22
CA LEU A 128 22.71 15.15 4.61
C LEU A 128 21.41 15.14 5.41
N PHE A 129 21.24 14.19 6.34
CA PHE A 129 19.98 13.98 7.03
C PHE A 129 20.10 14.14 8.54
N VAL A 130 18.98 14.54 9.14
CA VAL A 130 18.72 14.42 10.57
C VAL A 130 17.73 13.29 10.74
N ARG A 131 18.11 12.27 11.50
CA ARG A 131 17.21 11.19 11.89
C ARG A 131 16.53 11.59 13.19
N GLU A 132 15.21 11.64 13.20
CA GLU A 132 14.45 12.01 14.39
C GLU A 132 13.17 11.17 14.52
N ARG A 133 12.68 11.04 15.75
CA ARG A 133 11.39 10.40 16.04
C ARG A 133 10.33 11.47 16.17
N ALA A 134 9.26 11.38 15.39
CA ALA A 134 8.13 12.27 15.55
C ALA A 134 7.45 12.05 16.91
N SER A 135 6.95 13.14 17.51
CA SER A 135 6.11 13.07 18.69
C SER A 135 4.69 12.60 18.32
N LEU A 136 3.94 12.14 19.33
CA LEU A 136 2.54 11.76 19.15
C LEU A 136 1.72 12.93 18.61
N GLU A 137 1.90 14.12 19.20
CA GLU A 137 1.17 15.34 18.87
C GLU A 137 1.44 15.77 17.42
N GLN A 138 2.70 15.71 16.98
CA GLN A 138 3.05 16.02 15.60
C GLN A 138 2.32 15.09 14.62
N MET A 139 2.33 13.78 14.89
CA MET A 139 1.72 12.78 14.01
C MET A 139 0.20 12.91 13.96
N VAL A 140 -0.45 13.04 15.12
CA VAL A 140 -1.90 13.20 15.22
C VAL A 140 -2.35 14.50 14.57
N GLN A 141 -1.69 15.63 14.85
CA GLN A 141 -2.06 16.92 14.27
C GLN A 141 -1.94 16.88 12.74
N ALA A 142 -0.79 16.46 12.21
CA ALA A 142 -0.55 16.46 10.77
C ALA A 142 -1.52 15.53 10.03
N LEU A 143 -1.78 14.33 10.56
CA LEU A 143 -2.74 13.41 9.95
C LEU A 143 -4.18 13.89 10.07
N SER A 144 -4.60 14.41 11.23
CA SER A 144 -5.95 14.94 11.41
C SER A 144 -6.23 16.05 10.42
N ASP A 145 -5.29 16.98 10.31
CA ASP A 145 -5.30 18.08 9.36
C ASP A 145 -5.53 17.60 7.91
N SER A 146 -4.69 16.70 7.42
CA SER A 146 -4.81 16.15 6.07
C SER A 146 -6.14 15.41 5.88
N LEU A 147 -6.51 14.55 6.83
CA LEU A 147 -7.71 13.72 6.74
C LEU A 147 -9.01 14.54 6.81
N THR A 148 -9.08 15.58 7.63
CA THR A 148 -10.24 16.48 7.71
C THR A 148 -10.39 17.26 6.41
N TYR A 149 -9.30 17.77 5.85
CA TYR A 149 -9.36 18.47 4.57
C TYR A 149 -9.83 17.55 3.44
N ILE A 150 -9.30 16.32 3.37
CA ILE A 150 -9.75 15.34 2.39
C ILE A 150 -11.24 15.00 2.58
N ARG A 151 -11.70 14.82 3.83
CA ARG A 151 -13.12 14.54 4.12
C ARG A 151 -14.04 15.69 3.70
N ASN A 152 -13.59 16.94 3.77
CA ASN A 152 -14.37 18.07 3.25
C ASN A 152 -14.56 18.00 1.72
N ILE A 153 -13.57 17.49 1.00
CA ILE A 153 -13.66 17.26 -0.46
C ILE A 153 -14.46 15.99 -0.76
N ARG A 154 -14.32 14.95 0.07
CA ARG A 154 -14.99 13.66 -0.09
C ARG A 154 -15.73 13.26 1.18
N PRO A 155 -16.98 13.76 1.37
CA PRO A 155 -17.73 13.56 2.61
C PRO A 155 -18.10 12.13 2.96
N GLU A 156 -17.93 11.15 2.06
CA GLU A 156 -18.19 9.73 2.34
C GLU A 156 -16.92 8.90 2.57
N LEU A 157 -15.71 9.48 2.40
CA LEU A 157 -14.44 8.75 2.47
C LEU A 157 -14.21 8.10 3.84
N GLN A 158 -14.22 6.78 3.91
CA GLN A 158 -13.78 6.06 5.10
C GLN A 158 -12.25 5.94 5.11
N VAL A 159 -11.65 5.98 6.30
CA VAL A 159 -10.20 5.83 6.47
C VAL A 159 -9.96 4.61 7.35
N LEU A 160 -9.06 3.74 6.92
CA LEU A 160 -8.63 2.58 7.69
C LEU A 160 -7.14 2.72 8.02
N LEU A 161 -6.85 2.94 9.30
CA LEU A 161 -5.51 2.97 9.84
C LEU A 161 -5.08 1.57 10.25
N THR A 162 -3.80 1.26 10.10
CA THR A 162 -3.24 0.02 10.63
C THR A 162 -1.74 0.21 10.91
N VAL A 163 -1.24 -0.44 11.95
CA VAL A 163 0.20 -0.51 12.21
C VAL A 163 0.77 -1.75 11.52
N SER A 164 1.87 -1.57 10.80
CA SER A 164 2.55 -2.66 10.11
C SER A 164 3.06 -3.69 11.10
N PRO A 165 2.80 -5.00 10.88
CA PRO A 165 3.37 -6.08 11.67
C PRO A 165 4.89 -6.28 11.46
N VAL A 166 5.48 -5.60 10.47
CA VAL A 166 6.92 -5.69 10.18
C VAL A 166 7.74 -5.01 11.29
N ARG A 167 8.79 -5.70 11.74
CA ARG A 167 9.71 -5.19 12.77
C ARG A 167 10.76 -4.26 12.16
N HIS A 168 10.99 -3.10 12.78
CA HIS A 168 12.00 -2.12 12.39
C HIS A 168 13.22 -2.20 13.32
N LEU A 169 13.92 -3.33 13.31
CA LEU A 169 15.01 -3.60 14.28
C LEU A 169 16.32 -2.84 14.04
N ARG A 170 16.43 -2.08 12.94
CA ARG A 170 17.61 -1.22 12.69
C ARG A 170 17.84 -0.21 13.82
N ASP A 171 16.79 0.12 14.55
CA ASP A 171 16.79 1.10 15.64
C ASP A 171 17.02 0.44 17.01
N GLY A 172 17.16 -0.88 17.04
CA GLY A 172 17.17 -1.67 18.27
C GLY A 172 15.77 -2.02 18.76
N LEU A 173 15.70 -3.02 19.64
CA LEU A 173 14.45 -3.57 20.16
C LEU A 173 13.63 -2.50 20.92
N ILE A 174 14.29 -1.73 21.76
CA ILE A 174 13.65 -0.72 22.63
C ILE A 174 12.98 0.38 21.77
N ASP A 175 13.72 0.93 20.82
CA ASP A 175 13.19 2.03 20.00
C ASP A 175 12.16 1.53 18.97
N ASN A 176 12.27 0.28 18.49
CA ASN A 176 11.18 -0.35 17.74
C ASN A 176 9.89 -0.42 18.59
N GLN A 177 9.96 -0.88 19.84
CA GLN A 177 8.78 -0.95 20.71
C GLN A 177 8.18 0.43 20.97
N ARG A 178 9.01 1.42 21.29
CA ARG A 178 8.54 2.81 21.52
C ARG A 178 7.93 3.41 20.24
N SER A 179 8.54 3.14 19.09
CA SER A 179 8.04 3.57 17.78
C SER A 179 6.66 2.97 17.51
N LYS A 180 6.49 1.65 17.66
CA LYS A 180 5.20 0.98 17.48
C LYS A 180 4.15 1.48 18.46
N ALA A 181 4.50 1.67 19.73
CA ALA A 181 3.60 2.23 20.74
C ALA A 181 3.07 3.61 20.33
N LEU A 182 3.94 4.51 19.85
CA LEU A 182 3.50 5.82 19.35
C LEU A 182 2.56 5.70 18.15
N LEU A 183 2.78 4.75 17.24
CA LEU A 183 1.90 4.54 16.09
C LEU A 183 0.53 4.02 16.52
N VAL A 184 0.47 3.08 17.46
CA VAL A 184 -0.79 2.57 18.03
C VAL A 184 -1.57 3.70 18.71
N LEU A 185 -0.91 4.50 19.56
CA LEU A 185 -1.53 5.67 20.20
C LEU A 185 -1.98 6.73 19.19
N SER A 186 -1.22 6.92 18.09
CA SER A 186 -1.64 7.82 17.01
C SER A 186 -2.91 7.33 16.33
N CYS A 187 -3.01 6.03 16.06
CA CYS A 187 -4.20 5.41 15.49
C CYS A 187 -5.40 5.58 16.43
N GLU A 188 -5.25 5.28 17.72
CA GLU A 188 -6.30 5.44 18.73
C GLU A 188 -6.81 6.88 18.79
N ALA A 189 -5.91 7.86 18.89
CA ALA A 189 -6.27 9.28 18.93
C ALA A 189 -7.03 9.71 17.67
N LEU A 190 -6.56 9.30 16.49
CA LEU A 190 -7.20 9.63 15.21
C LEU A 190 -8.58 8.97 15.08
N SER A 191 -8.74 7.70 15.45
CA SER A 191 -10.03 7.01 15.38
C SER A 191 -11.03 7.50 16.43
N THR A 192 -10.54 8.01 17.56
CA THR A 192 -11.39 8.60 18.61
C THR A 192 -11.90 9.98 18.19
N GLN A 193 -11.03 10.80 17.60
CA GLN A 193 -11.38 12.18 17.25
C GLN A 193 -12.13 12.31 15.91
N LEU A 194 -11.96 11.36 14.97
CA LEU A 194 -12.57 11.37 13.64
C LEU A 194 -13.44 10.13 13.43
N ALA A 195 -14.78 10.29 13.46
CA ALA A 195 -15.73 9.17 13.40
C ALA A 195 -15.67 8.30 12.11
N TYR A 196 -15.07 8.81 11.03
CA TYR A 196 -14.88 8.10 9.76
C TYR A 196 -13.51 7.40 9.66
N VAL A 197 -12.72 7.44 10.74
CA VAL A 197 -11.40 6.82 10.83
C VAL A 197 -11.49 5.59 11.72
N HIS A 198 -11.08 4.45 11.17
CA HIS A 198 -11.16 3.15 11.81
C HIS A 198 -9.75 2.57 11.99
N TYR A 199 -9.58 1.67 12.95
CA TYR A 199 -8.33 0.95 13.17
C TYR A 199 -8.48 -0.55 12.86
N PHE A 200 -7.57 -1.08 12.04
CA PHE A 200 -7.44 -2.52 11.79
C PHE A 200 -6.18 -3.07 12.47
N PRO A 201 -6.30 -4.05 13.41
CA PRO A 201 -5.22 -4.45 14.30
C PRO A 201 -4.28 -5.51 13.68
N ALA A 202 -3.67 -5.22 12.53
CA ALA A 202 -2.76 -6.16 11.85
C ALA A 202 -1.49 -6.46 12.66
N TYR A 203 -0.98 -5.48 13.40
CA TYR A 203 0.19 -5.60 14.25
C TYR A 203 -0.07 -6.54 15.43
N GLU A 204 -1.21 -6.36 16.09
CA GLU A 204 -1.68 -7.14 17.23
C GLU A 204 -2.05 -8.55 16.79
N TYR A 205 -2.65 -8.76 15.62
CA TYR A 205 -2.85 -10.13 15.11
C TYR A 205 -1.53 -10.91 14.97
N LEU A 206 -0.45 -10.27 14.52
CA LEU A 206 0.84 -10.96 14.45
C LEU A 206 1.42 -11.22 15.85
N LEU A 207 1.41 -10.21 16.73
CA LEU A 207 2.08 -10.31 18.02
C LEU A 207 1.28 -11.06 19.08
N ASP A 208 -0.02 -10.78 19.18
CA ASP A 208 -0.87 -11.14 20.29
C ASP A 208 -1.93 -12.19 19.94
N ASP A 209 -2.06 -12.58 18.68
CA ASP A 209 -2.93 -13.70 18.28
C ASP A 209 -2.06 -14.88 17.79
N LEU A 210 -1.18 -14.63 16.82
CA LEU A 210 -0.26 -15.62 16.29
C LEU A 210 0.90 -15.98 17.26
N ARG A 211 1.47 -15.00 17.98
CA ARG A 211 2.38 -15.17 19.14
C ARG A 211 3.67 -16.00 18.97
N ASP A 212 4.06 -16.41 17.76
CA ASP A 212 5.17 -17.36 17.54
C ASP A 212 6.09 -16.95 16.37
N TYR A 213 7.40 -17.21 16.51
CA TYR A 213 8.41 -16.94 15.47
C TYR A 213 8.17 -17.69 14.15
N ARG A 214 7.46 -18.83 14.16
CA ARG A 214 7.04 -19.55 12.95
C ARG A 214 6.21 -18.69 11.99
N PHE A 215 5.64 -17.59 12.49
CA PHE A 215 4.85 -16.66 11.71
C PHE A 215 5.66 -15.52 11.12
N TYR A 216 6.98 -15.51 11.28
CA TYR A 216 7.90 -14.61 10.60
C TYR A 216 8.57 -15.32 9.42
N GLY A 217 8.94 -14.55 8.40
CA GLY A 217 9.78 -15.01 7.31
C GLY A 217 11.21 -15.28 7.77
N PRO A 218 12.08 -15.80 6.89
CA PRO A 218 13.47 -16.15 7.23
C PRO A 218 14.31 -14.99 7.77
N ASP A 219 13.91 -13.74 7.50
CA ASP A 219 14.59 -12.55 8.01
C ASP A 219 14.20 -12.19 9.45
N MET A 220 13.21 -12.88 10.04
CA MET A 220 12.69 -12.63 11.39
C MET A 220 12.10 -11.22 11.59
N LEU A 221 11.85 -10.50 10.49
CA LEU A 221 11.33 -9.13 10.47
C LEU A 221 9.94 -9.06 9.85
N HIS A 222 9.75 -9.72 8.70
CA HIS A 222 8.50 -9.69 7.96
C HIS A 222 7.58 -10.84 8.38
N PRO A 223 6.26 -10.67 8.31
CA PRO A 223 5.32 -11.78 8.45
C PRO A 223 5.55 -12.83 7.37
N SER A 224 5.44 -14.10 7.74
CA SER A 224 5.39 -15.24 6.83
C SER A 224 4.13 -15.21 5.95
N PRO A 225 4.08 -15.95 4.83
CA PRO A 225 2.87 -16.08 4.01
C PRO A 225 1.65 -16.54 4.82
N VAL A 226 1.84 -17.50 5.75
CA VAL A 226 0.77 -18.00 6.63
C VAL A 226 0.21 -16.88 7.52
N ALA A 227 1.08 -16.03 8.06
CA ALA A 227 0.66 -14.89 8.86
C ALA A 227 -0.08 -13.83 8.03
N VAL A 228 0.40 -13.55 6.81
CA VAL A 228 -0.30 -12.64 5.89
C VAL A 228 -1.68 -13.18 5.52
N ASP A 229 -1.81 -14.48 5.25
CA ASP A 229 -3.11 -15.12 4.98
C ASP A 229 -4.05 -15.04 6.20
N TYR A 230 -3.52 -15.24 7.40
CA TYR A 230 -4.28 -15.10 8.64
C TYR A 230 -4.85 -13.69 8.81
N ILE A 231 -3.99 -12.67 8.70
CA ILE A 231 -4.39 -11.27 8.79
C ILE A 231 -5.37 -10.90 7.67
N TRP A 232 -5.17 -11.43 6.46
CA TRP A 232 -6.08 -11.22 5.34
C TRP A 232 -7.49 -11.76 5.60
N LYS A 233 -7.63 -12.93 6.23
CA LYS A 233 -8.95 -13.46 6.61
C LYS A 233 -9.68 -12.55 7.59
N HIS A 234 -8.97 -12.01 8.58
CA HIS A 234 -9.54 -11.02 9.50
C HIS A 234 -9.87 -9.71 8.81
N PHE A 235 -9.02 -9.25 7.90
CA PHE A 235 -9.26 -8.04 7.11
C PHE A 235 -10.56 -8.13 6.30
N THR A 236 -10.74 -9.23 5.56
CA THR A 236 -11.94 -9.43 4.74
C THR A 236 -13.20 -9.62 5.58
N THR A 237 -13.08 -10.23 6.76
CA THR A 237 -14.21 -10.37 7.70
C THR A 237 -14.62 -9.03 8.30
N ALA A 238 -13.67 -8.18 8.66
CA ALA A 238 -13.94 -6.88 9.26
C ALA A 238 -14.41 -5.83 8.23
N CYS A 239 -13.86 -5.86 7.02
CA CYS A 239 -14.05 -4.77 6.05
C CYS A 239 -15.14 -5.03 5.00
N TRP A 240 -15.59 -6.27 4.80
CA TRP A 240 -16.46 -6.62 3.68
C TRP A 240 -17.83 -7.13 4.09
N SER A 241 -18.85 -6.67 3.36
CA SER A 241 -20.20 -7.24 3.42
C SER A 241 -20.20 -8.71 2.99
N ALA A 242 -21.29 -9.42 3.29
CA ALA A 242 -21.49 -10.79 2.80
C ALA A 242 -21.48 -10.86 1.26
N GLN A 243 -22.09 -9.88 0.59
CA GLN A 243 -22.12 -9.78 -0.87
C GLN A 243 -20.70 -9.60 -1.44
N THR A 244 -19.90 -8.69 -0.88
CA THR A 244 -18.52 -8.45 -1.32
C THR A 244 -17.67 -9.71 -1.12
N ARG A 245 -17.81 -10.43 0.00
CA ARG A 245 -17.11 -11.71 0.23
C ARG A 245 -17.50 -12.78 -0.78
N ALA A 246 -18.79 -12.91 -1.11
CA ALA A 246 -19.27 -13.86 -2.10
C ALA A 246 -18.72 -13.53 -3.51
N LEU A 247 -18.74 -12.26 -3.91
CA LEU A 247 -18.21 -11.82 -5.19
C LEU A 247 -16.69 -12.02 -5.29
N ALA A 248 -15.95 -11.63 -4.25
CA ALA A 248 -14.50 -11.85 -4.16
C ALA A 248 -14.14 -13.34 -4.28
N SER A 249 -14.90 -14.25 -3.66
CA SER A 249 -14.68 -15.69 -3.80
C SER A 249 -14.88 -16.18 -5.25
N ARG A 250 -15.89 -15.66 -5.96
CA ARG A 250 -16.10 -15.98 -7.39
C ARG A 250 -14.91 -15.50 -8.24
N ILE A 251 -14.45 -14.27 -8.02
CA ILE A 251 -13.31 -13.68 -8.72
C ILE A 251 -12.03 -14.48 -8.45
N GLU A 252 -11.76 -14.82 -7.19
CA GLU A 252 -10.57 -15.58 -6.80
C GLU A 252 -10.52 -16.94 -7.53
N LYS A 253 -11.65 -17.64 -7.65
CA LYS A 253 -11.72 -18.91 -8.41
C LYS A 253 -11.36 -18.72 -9.88
N LEU A 254 -11.88 -17.68 -10.53
CA LEU A 254 -11.57 -17.38 -11.93
C LEU A 254 -10.09 -17.03 -12.12
N VAL A 255 -9.54 -16.19 -11.24
CA VAL A 255 -8.12 -15.79 -11.29
C VAL A 255 -7.20 -16.99 -11.03
N GLN A 256 -7.49 -17.81 -10.02
CA GLN A 256 -6.70 -19.02 -9.72
C GLN A 256 -6.74 -20.02 -10.87
N ALA A 257 -7.90 -20.23 -11.49
CA ALA A 257 -8.03 -21.14 -12.62
C ALA A 257 -7.22 -20.66 -13.83
N ALA A 258 -7.23 -19.35 -14.11
CA ALA A 258 -6.43 -18.75 -15.19
C ALA A 258 -4.91 -18.82 -14.95
N GLU A 259 -4.48 -18.83 -13.68
CA GLU A 259 -3.08 -18.95 -13.30
C GLU A 259 -2.58 -20.41 -13.27
N HIS A 260 -3.48 -21.39 -13.45
CA HIS A 260 -3.11 -22.81 -13.43
C HIS A 260 -2.10 -23.14 -14.54
N ARG A 261 -0.98 -23.76 -14.15
CA ARG A 261 0.10 -24.17 -15.07
C ARG A 261 0.07 -25.69 -15.23
N PRO A 262 -0.47 -26.24 -16.34
CA PRO A 262 -0.51 -27.69 -16.54
C PRO A 262 0.88 -28.23 -16.92
N LEU A 263 1.09 -29.52 -16.67
CA LEU A 263 2.28 -30.24 -17.14
C LEU A 263 2.27 -30.46 -18.67
N HIS A 264 1.09 -30.66 -19.27
CA HIS A 264 0.93 -30.90 -20.71
C HIS A 264 0.00 -29.86 -21.35
N ARG A 265 0.58 -28.71 -21.75
CA ARG A 265 -0.14 -27.58 -22.36
C ARG A 265 -0.81 -27.90 -23.70
N SER A 266 -0.35 -28.92 -24.43
CA SER A 266 -0.90 -29.31 -25.72
C SER A 266 -2.01 -30.37 -25.63
N SER A 267 -2.34 -30.86 -24.43
CA SER A 267 -3.37 -31.89 -24.28
C SER A 267 -4.78 -31.35 -24.59
N GLU A 268 -5.63 -32.17 -25.21
CA GLU A 268 -7.04 -31.83 -25.44
C GLU A 268 -7.77 -31.49 -24.14
N ALA A 269 -7.43 -32.18 -23.04
CA ALA A 269 -7.98 -31.93 -21.72
C ALA A 269 -7.69 -30.48 -21.25
N PHE A 270 -6.46 -30.00 -21.47
CA PHE A 270 -6.12 -28.63 -21.12
C PHE A 270 -6.78 -27.59 -22.04
N GLN A 271 -6.90 -27.87 -23.33
CA GLN A 271 -7.62 -27.00 -24.26
C GLN A 271 -9.11 -26.86 -23.88
N ARG A 272 -9.76 -27.97 -23.51
CA ARG A 272 -11.14 -27.95 -22.99
C ARG A 272 -11.24 -27.16 -21.69
N PHE A 273 -10.30 -27.34 -20.77
CA PHE A 273 -10.23 -26.55 -19.54
C PHE A 273 -10.12 -25.05 -19.85
N GLN A 274 -9.21 -24.64 -20.75
CA GLN A 274 -9.05 -23.23 -21.14
C GLN A 274 -10.34 -22.66 -21.73
N GLN A 275 -11.03 -23.41 -22.59
CA GLN A 275 -12.31 -23.00 -23.16
C GLN A 275 -13.37 -22.78 -22.07
N GLN A 276 -13.50 -23.73 -21.13
CA GLN A 276 -14.45 -23.63 -20.01
C GLN A 276 -14.15 -22.42 -19.11
N GLN A 277 -12.88 -22.16 -18.79
CA GLN A 277 -12.51 -21.01 -17.96
C GLN A 277 -12.78 -19.68 -18.67
N ARG A 278 -12.54 -19.60 -19.98
CA ARG A 278 -12.88 -18.41 -20.77
C ARG A 278 -14.39 -18.17 -20.79
N GLU A 279 -15.18 -19.20 -21.00
CA GLU A 279 -16.64 -19.11 -20.95
C GLU A 279 -17.13 -18.64 -19.58
N ALA A 280 -16.57 -19.19 -18.49
CA ALA A 280 -16.89 -18.74 -17.13
C ALA A 280 -16.56 -17.26 -16.90
N ILE A 281 -15.43 -16.76 -17.42
CA ILE A 281 -15.07 -15.33 -17.37
C ILE A 281 -16.08 -14.50 -18.19
N TYR A 282 -16.45 -14.92 -19.40
CA TYR A 282 -17.41 -14.18 -20.22
C TYR A 282 -18.81 -14.14 -19.58
N VAL A 283 -19.27 -15.23 -18.96
CA VAL A 283 -20.53 -15.26 -18.20
C VAL A 283 -20.45 -14.30 -17.01
N PHE A 284 -19.33 -14.30 -16.28
CA PHE A 284 -19.12 -13.36 -15.19
C PHE A 284 -19.14 -11.91 -15.65
N GLN A 285 -18.47 -11.57 -16.76
CA GLN A 285 -18.43 -10.21 -17.30
C GLN A 285 -19.78 -9.76 -17.88
N LYS A 286 -20.67 -10.68 -18.28
CA LYS A 286 -22.06 -10.33 -18.63
C LYS A 286 -22.86 -9.87 -17.41
N GLU A 287 -22.61 -10.48 -16.25
CA GLU A 287 -23.24 -10.09 -14.98
C GLU A 287 -22.59 -8.84 -14.36
N TYR A 288 -21.26 -8.70 -14.52
CA TYR A 288 -20.48 -7.58 -13.99
C TYR A 288 -19.54 -6.98 -15.05
N PRO A 289 -20.05 -6.09 -15.93
CA PRO A 289 -19.29 -5.56 -17.07
C PRO A 289 -18.04 -4.75 -16.71
N ASP A 290 -18.00 -4.16 -15.51
CA ASP A 290 -16.91 -3.27 -15.09
C ASP A 290 -15.62 -4.01 -14.66
N PHE A 291 -15.66 -5.34 -14.55
CA PHE A 291 -14.49 -6.12 -14.12
C PHE A 291 -13.57 -6.49 -15.29
N ASP A 292 -12.31 -6.08 -15.18
CA ASP A 292 -11.27 -6.38 -16.17
C ASP A 292 -10.57 -7.73 -15.91
N PHE A 293 -10.80 -8.68 -16.82
CA PHE A 293 -10.16 -9.98 -16.89
C PHE A 293 -9.21 -10.14 -18.09
N SER A 294 -8.77 -9.04 -18.72
CA SER A 294 -7.93 -9.09 -19.92
C SER A 294 -6.63 -9.89 -19.70
N ARG A 295 -6.05 -9.81 -18.50
CA ARG A 295 -4.87 -10.60 -18.11
C ARG A 295 -5.18 -12.08 -18.00
N GLU A 296 -6.27 -12.45 -17.34
CA GLU A 296 -6.65 -13.85 -17.15
C GLU A 296 -7.03 -14.49 -18.48
N LEU A 297 -7.74 -13.75 -19.34
CA LEU A 297 -8.04 -14.17 -20.71
C LEU A 297 -6.75 -14.37 -21.51
N SER A 298 -5.76 -13.48 -21.40
CA SER A 298 -4.49 -13.63 -22.13
C SER A 298 -3.69 -14.85 -21.67
N LEU A 299 -3.69 -15.17 -20.36
CA LEU A 299 -3.09 -16.40 -19.81
C LEU A 299 -3.78 -17.66 -20.33
N LEU A 300 -5.10 -17.62 -20.49
CA LEU A 300 -5.89 -18.75 -21.01
C LEU A 300 -5.78 -18.91 -22.53
N THR A 301 -5.35 -17.88 -23.27
CA THR A 301 -5.15 -17.94 -24.73
C THR A 301 -3.72 -18.18 -25.15
N SER A 302 -2.74 -17.99 -24.26
CA SER A 302 -1.32 -18.16 -24.59
C SER A 302 -0.97 -19.65 -24.71
N ALA A 303 -1.36 -20.23 -25.84
CA ALA A 303 -0.84 -21.47 -26.37
C ALA A 303 0.25 -21.12 -27.40
N LYS A 304 1.49 -20.99 -26.92
CA LYS A 304 2.79 -21.13 -27.63
C LYS A 304 3.85 -20.35 -26.86
N ASP A 305 4.61 -21.10 -26.07
CA ASP A 305 6.08 -21.17 -26.11
C ASP A 305 6.47 -22.43 -25.32
#